data_AF-A0A2G1BQR7-F1
#
_entry.id   AF-A0A2G1BQR7-F1
#
_cell.length_a   1.000
_cell.length_b   1.000
_cell.length_c   1.000
_cell.angle_alpha   90.00
_cell.angle_beta   90.00
_cell.angle_gamma   90.00
#
_symmetry.space_group_name_H-M   'P 1'
#
loop_
_entity.id
_entity.type
_entity.pdbx_description
1 polymer ?
#
loop_
_entity_poly.entity_id
_entity_poly.type
_entity_poly.pdbx_seq_one_letter_code
_entity_poly.pdbx_strand_id
1 'polypeptide(L)'
;KKKGNTLAWLWLTDNPDHNPTGDFFLDGTDVAAEADGPGFTFTGLSLTHPELLAAFPAAKLPPSPVPRQAMCIRRSKAVPL
;
A
#
# COMPACT_ATOMS: atom_id res chain seq x y z
N LYS A 1 2.79 3.50 25.74
CA LYS A 1 3.12 3.88 24.34
C LYS A 1 2.09 3.23 23.42
N LYS A 2 1.20 3.98 22.75
CA LYS A 2 0.25 3.39 21.79
C LYS A 2 1.08 2.76 20.66
N LYS A 3 1.15 1.43 20.58
CA LYS A 3 1.64 0.75 19.38
C LYS A 3 0.65 1.09 18.28
N GLY A 4 1.05 1.91 17.31
CA GLY A 4 0.26 2.12 16.12
C GLY A 4 0.02 0.76 15.47
N ASN A 5 -1.23 0.41 15.23
CA ASN A 5 -1.60 -0.91 14.73
C ASN A 5 -1.38 -1.05 13.21
N THR A 6 -0.47 -0.24 12.67
CA THR A 6 -0.12 -0.16 11.25
C THR A 6 0.94 -1.20 10.94
N LEU A 7 0.65 -2.05 9.95
CA LEU A 7 1.51 -3.16 9.54
C LEU A 7 2.35 -2.83 8.31
N ALA A 8 2.03 -1.75 7.59
CA ALA A 8 2.82 -1.27 6.46
C ALA A 8 2.71 0.24 6.27
N TRP A 9 3.78 0.86 5.79
CA TRP A 9 3.84 2.22 5.30
C TRP A 9 4.32 2.21 3.86
N LEU A 10 3.60 2.91 2.98
CA LEU A 10 3.94 3.04 1.57
C LEU A 10 4.29 4.48 1.24
N TRP A 11 5.24 4.66 0.34
CA TRP A 11 5.46 5.94 -0.31
C TRP A 11 4.83 5.93 -1.69
N LEU A 12 3.98 6.91 -1.94
CA LEU A 12 3.21 7.04 -3.17
C LEU A 12 3.58 8.35 -3.86
N THR A 13 3.47 8.36 -5.18
CA THR A 13 3.72 9.53 -6.03
C THR A 13 2.51 9.81 -6.91
N ASP A 14 2.46 11.00 -7.50
CA ASP A 14 1.50 11.34 -8.54
C ASP A 14 1.53 10.32 -9.69
N ASN A 15 0.39 10.22 -10.36
CA ASN A 15 0.20 9.27 -11.45
C ASN A 15 0.94 9.72 -12.72
N PRO A 16 1.83 8.89 -13.29
CA PRO A 16 2.45 9.20 -14.58
C PRO A 16 1.44 9.04 -15.72
N ASP A 17 1.74 9.63 -16.89
CA ASP A 17 0.85 9.60 -18.07
C ASP A 17 0.43 8.19 -18.52
N HIS A 18 1.28 7.19 -18.26
CA HIS A 18 1.01 5.79 -18.62
C HIS A 18 0.19 5.03 -17.55
N ASN A 19 -0.04 5.59 -16.36
CA ASN A 19 -0.90 5.02 -15.31
C ASN A 19 -1.80 6.11 -14.68
N PRO A 20 -2.70 6.75 -15.46
CA PRO A 20 -3.45 7.93 -15.02
C PRO A 20 -4.40 7.67 -13.86
N THR A 21 -4.85 6.42 -13.69
CA THR A 21 -5.74 6.00 -12.60
C THR A 21 -5.00 5.68 -11.30
N GLY A 22 -3.69 5.43 -11.38
CA GLY A 22 -2.86 5.07 -10.23
C GLY A 22 -3.06 3.64 -9.74
N ASP A 23 -2.26 3.31 -8.73
CA ASP A 23 -2.25 2.00 -8.10
C ASP A 23 -2.99 1.92 -6.76
N PHE A 24 -3.03 3.01 -6.01
CA PHE A 24 -3.56 3.01 -4.65
C PHE A 24 -4.47 4.21 -4.46
N PHE A 25 -5.55 3.99 -3.72
CA PHE A 25 -6.41 5.07 -3.26
C PHE A 25 -6.19 5.26 -1.75
N LEU A 26 -6.36 6.48 -1.28
CA LEU A 26 -6.22 6.82 0.13
C LEU A 26 -7.54 7.34 0.68
N ASP A 27 -7.93 6.82 1.84
CA ASP A 27 -8.91 7.46 2.72
C ASP A 27 -8.12 8.10 3.87
N GLY A 28 -7.86 9.40 3.74
CA GLY A 28 -6.94 10.12 4.60
C GLY A 28 -5.50 9.62 4.46
N THR A 29 -5.04 8.81 5.43
CA THR A 29 -3.69 8.20 5.40
C THR A 29 -3.72 6.69 5.22
N ASP A 30 -4.89 6.08 5.21
CA ASP A 30 -5.05 4.64 5.15
C ASP A 30 -5.27 4.21 3.70
N VAL A 31 -4.63 3.10 3.32
CA VAL A 31 -4.75 2.54 1.97
C VAL A 31 -6.14 1.94 1.79
N ALA A 32 -6.83 2.35 0.74
CA ALA A 32 -8.17 1.90 0.38
C ALA A 32 -8.15 1.19 -0.99
N ALA A 33 -9.11 0.29 -1.20
CA ALA A 33 -9.30 -0.37 -2.50
C ALA A 33 -9.89 0.60 -3.54
N GLU A 34 -10.79 1.47 -3.10
CA GLU A 34 -11.38 2.60 -3.83
C GLU A 34 -11.62 3.73 -2.83
N ALA A 35 -11.49 4.98 -3.26
CA ALA A 35 -11.87 6.16 -2.49
C ALA A 35 -12.29 7.28 -3.44
N ASP A 36 -13.11 8.21 -2.96
CA ASP A 36 -13.41 9.44 -3.68
C ASP A 36 -12.17 10.35 -3.68
N GLY A 37 -11.41 10.33 -4.78
CA GLY A 37 -10.18 11.12 -4.91
C GLY A 37 -9.22 10.60 -5.99
N PRO A 38 -8.10 11.31 -6.23
CA PRO A 38 -7.08 10.84 -7.17
C PRO A 38 -6.42 9.56 -6.65
N GLY A 39 -6.18 8.61 -7.55
CA GLY A 39 -5.29 7.49 -7.26
C GLY A 39 -3.84 7.95 -7.23
N PHE A 40 -2.96 7.13 -6.67
CA PHE A 40 -1.52 7.37 -6.60
C PHE A 40 -0.74 6.15 -7.05
N THR A 41 0.45 6.38 -7.60
CA THR A 41 1.34 5.31 -8.08
C THR A 41 2.35 4.93 -7.02
N PHE A 42 2.65 3.64 -6.89
CA PHE A 42 3.60 3.18 -5.88
C PHE A 42 5.05 3.39 -6.32
N THR A 43 5.86 3.95 -5.43
CA THR A 43 7.26 4.33 -5.72
C THR A 43 8.23 3.14 -5.71
N GLY A 44 7.78 1.94 -5.30
CA GLY A 44 8.66 0.82 -5.00
C GLY A 44 9.16 0.79 -3.55
N LEU A 45 8.93 1.85 -2.77
CA LEU A 45 9.42 1.99 -1.40
C LEU A 45 8.31 1.73 -0.38
N SER A 46 8.55 0.78 0.52
CA SER A 46 7.67 0.51 1.64
C SER A 46 8.43 0.08 2.88
N LEU A 47 7.86 0.36 4.04
CA LEU A 47 8.27 -0.19 5.33
C LEU A 47 7.18 -1.15 5.80
N THR A 48 7.51 -2.43 5.88
CA THR A 48 6.53 -3.49 6.19
C THR A 48 6.91 -4.24 7.46
N HIS A 49 5.95 -4.39 8.37
CA HIS A 49 6.12 -5.23 9.55
C HIS A 49 6.00 -6.72 9.14
N PRO A 50 6.87 -7.63 9.63
CA PRO A 50 6.84 -9.05 9.25
C PRO A 50 5.49 -9.75 9.45
N GLU A 51 4.68 -9.28 10.41
CA GLU A 51 3.33 -9.79 10.65
C GLU A 51 2.38 -9.58 9.44
N LEU A 52 2.63 -8.57 8.59
CA LEU A 52 1.94 -8.43 7.31
C LEU A 52 2.19 -9.65 6.41
N LEU A 53 3.44 -10.13 6.43
CA LEU A 53 3.91 -11.23 5.59
C LEU A 53 3.54 -12.61 6.16
N ALA A 54 3.28 -12.70 7.46
CA ALA A 54 2.91 -13.95 8.13
C ALA A 54 1.61 -14.59 7.59
N ALA A 55 0.76 -13.81 6.91
CA ALA A 55 -0.44 -14.31 6.25
C ALA A 55 -0.19 -14.91 4.86
N PHE A 56 1.02 -14.77 4.31
CA PHE A 56 1.35 -15.30 3.01
C PHE A 56 1.95 -16.70 3.10
N PRO A 57 1.56 -17.62 2.20
CA PRO A 57 2.24 -18.90 2.09
C PRO A 57 3.71 -18.68 1.71
N ALA A 58 4.59 -19.54 2.21
CA ALA A 58 6.01 -19.58 1.83
C ALA A 58 6.15 -20.11 0.38
N ALA A 59 5.72 -19.30 -0.58
CA ALA A 59 5.71 -19.59 -2.00
C ALA A 59 6.36 -18.42 -2.75
N LYS A 60 6.78 -18.68 -4.00
CA LYS A 60 7.27 -17.61 -4.88
C LYS A 60 6.11 -16.68 -5.19
N LEU A 61 6.05 -15.56 -4.47
CA LEU A 61 5.15 -14.47 -4.81
C LEU A 61 5.69 -13.77 -6.06
N PRO A 62 4.82 -13.28 -6.96
CA PRO A 62 5.27 -12.42 -8.04
C PRO A 62 6.04 -11.22 -7.47
N PRO A 63 7.05 -10.67 -8.17
CA PRO A 63 7.82 -9.51 -7.74
C PRO A 63 7.00 -8.20 -7.76
N SER A 64 5.67 -8.32 -7.80
CA SER A 64 4.75 -7.21 -7.81
C SER A 64 4.98 -6.34 -6.57
N PRO A 65 4.84 -5.01 -6.69
CA PRO A 65 5.01 -4.06 -5.60
C PRO A 65 3.99 -4.27 -4.47
N VAL A 66 4.27 -5.26 -3.62
CA VAL A 66 3.42 -5.76 -2.54
C VAL A 66 2.02 -6.22 -3.02
N PRO A 67 1.46 -7.31 -2.49
CA PRO A 67 0.13 -7.74 -2.90
C PRO A 67 -0.91 -6.69 -2.48
N ARG A 68 -1.37 -5.86 -3.43
CA ARG A 68 -2.33 -4.76 -3.23
C ARG A 68 -3.51 -5.20 -2.34
N GLN A 69 -3.98 -6.43 -2.55
CA GLN A 69 -5.02 -7.07 -1.73
C GLN A 69 -4.69 -7.12 -0.24
N ALA A 70 -3.47 -7.50 0.15
CA ALA A 70 -3.10 -7.55 1.56
C ALA A 70 -2.99 -6.16 2.20
N MET A 71 -2.63 -5.15 1.41
CA MET A 71 -2.54 -3.76 1.89
C MET A 71 -3.91 -3.12 2.07
N CYS A 72 -4.90 -3.45 1.24
CA CYS A 72 -6.28 -2.99 1.44
C CYS A 72 -7.00 -3.75 2.57
N ILE A 73 -6.66 -5.02 2.81
CA ILE A 73 -7.28 -5.86 3.84
C ILE A 73 -6.70 -5.60 5.23
N ARG A 74 -5.46 -5.09 5.31
CA ARG A 74 -4.73 -4.90 6.57
C ARG A 74 -4.33 -3.45 6.77
N ARG A 75 -4.24 -3.02 8.03
CA ARG A 75 -3.92 -1.63 8.42
C ARG A 75 -2.60 -1.14 7.81
N SER A 76 -2.70 -0.51 6.65
CA SER A 76 -1.57 0.02 5.89
C SER A 76 -1.79 1.51 5.70
N LYS A 77 -0.72 2.28 5.92
CA LYS A 77 -0.74 3.72 5.72
C LYS A 77 0.10 4.12 4.52
N ALA A 78 -0.21 5.26 3.93
CA ALA A 78 0.61 5.82 2.88
C ALA A 78 0.93 7.29 3.15
N VAL A 79 2.07 7.70 2.60
CA VAL A 79 2.53 9.08 2.57
C VAL A 79 2.70 9.48 1.10
N PRO A 80 1.94 10.47 0.60
CA PRO A 80 2.20 11.04 -0.71
C PRO A 80 3.52 11.85 -0.67
N LEU A 81 4.32 11.71 -1.72
CA LEU A 81 5.55 12.49 -1.95
C LEU A 81 5.28 13.80 -2.68
#